data_AF-A0A2M9DZ66-F1
#
_entry.id   AF-A0A2M9DZ66-F1
#
_cell.length_a   1.000
_cell.length_b   1.000
_cell.length_c   1.000
_cell.angle_alpha   90.00
_cell.angle_beta   90.00
_cell.angle_gamma   90.00
#
_symmetry.space_group_name_H-M   'P 1'
#
loop_
_entity.id
_entity.type
_entity.pdbx_description
1 polymer ?
#
loop_
_entity_poly.entity_id
_entity_poly.type
_entity_poly.pdbx_seq_one_letter_code
_entity_poly.pdbx_strand_id
1 'polypeptide(L)' 'MAIRCNNTEMLMDFVKTKYPDAETENPTALQTKITFKCGLVMNVFNTGTVNFQGNSFKNHTASDIVSAIDAINR' A
#
# COMPACT_ATOMS: atom_id res chain seq x y z
N MET A 1 -5.98 -5.55 7.65
CA MET A 1 -6.12 -4.34 8.49
C MET A 1 -6.32 -3.17 7.56
N ALA A 2 -7.36 -2.36 7.80
CA ALA A 2 -7.61 -1.15 7.03
C ALA A 2 -7.00 0.06 7.76
N ILE A 3 -6.16 0.82 7.07
CA ILE A 3 -5.47 2.00 7.57
C ILE A 3 -5.87 3.17 6.68
N ARG A 4 -6.08 4.35 7.28
CA ARG A 4 -6.38 5.55 6.52
C ARG A 4 -5.08 6.27 6.15
N CYS A 5 -4.95 6.70 4.90
CA CYS A 5 -3.87 7.51 4.39
C CYS A 5 -4.44 8.81 3.82
N ASN A 6 -3.95 9.96 4.31
CA ASN A 6 -4.40 11.29 3.91
C ASN A 6 -3.92 11.68 2.51
N ASN A 7 -2.78 11.14 2.07
CA ASN A 7 -2.23 11.39 0.74
C ASN A 7 -1.81 10.07 0.07
N THR A 8 -2.73 9.52 -0.74
CA THR A 8 -2.51 8.27 -1.47
C THR A 8 -1.50 8.42 -2.60
N GLU A 9 -1.33 9.62 -3.17
CA GLU A 9 -0.35 9.87 -4.24
C GLU A 9 1.08 9.73 -3.70
N MET A 10 1.37 10.34 -2.55
CA MET A 10 2.67 10.19 -1.87
C MET A 10 2.94 8.74 -1.49
N LEU A 11 1.93 8.02 -1.00
CA LEU A 11 2.07 6.60 -0.68
C LEU A 11 2.41 5.78 -1.93
N MET A 12 1.73 6.04 -3.04
CA MET A 12 1.98 5.35 -4.31
C MET A 12 3.38 5.65 -4.85
N ASP A 13 3.86 6.88 -4.73
CA ASP A 13 5.21 7.26 -5.16
C ASP A 13 6.29 6.60 -4.30
N PHE A 14 6.10 6.57 -2.98
CA PHE A 14 6.96 5.84 -2.05
C PHE A 14 7.03 4.34 -2.41
N VAL A 15 5.88 3.72 -2.68
CA VAL A 15 5.82 2.29 -3.00
C VAL A 15 6.50 1.99 -4.33
N LYS A 16 6.29 2.81 -5.36
CA LYS A 16 6.97 2.66 -6.66
C LYS A 16 8.49 2.84 -6.56
N THR A 17 8.93 3.80 -5.76
CA THR A 17 10.36 4.10 -5.58
C THR A 17 11.06 2.99 -4.79
N LYS A 18 10.44 2.51 -3.71
CA LYS A 18 11.05 1.53 -2.80
C LYS A 18 10.86 0.08 -3.25
N TYR A 19 9.77 -0.21 -3.95
CA TYR A 19 9.40 -1.52 -4.45
C TYR A 19 9.14 -1.48 -5.97
N PRO A 20 10.18 -1.26 -6.79
CA PRO A 20 10.02 -1.16 -8.25
C PRO A 20 9.51 -2.47 -8.88
N ASP A 21 9.74 -3.59 -8.20
CA ASP A 21 9.26 -4.93 -8.58
C ASP A 21 7.80 -5.22 -8.22
N ALA A 22 7.09 -4.29 -7.58
CA ALA A 22 5.71 -4.52 -7.17
C ALA A 22 4.76 -4.41 -8.38
N GLU A 23 3.92 -5.41 -8.56
CA GLU A 23 2.93 -5.44 -9.64
C GLU A 23 1.74 -4.56 -9.27
N THR A 24 1.47 -3.55 -10.08
CA THR A 24 0.33 -2.65 -9.86
C THR A 24 -0.79 -3.00 -10.83
N GLU A 25 -1.96 -3.32 -10.28
CA GLU A 25 -3.19 -3.59 -11.01
C GLU A 25 -4.24 -2.55 -10.62
N ASN A 26 -5.01 -2.06 -11.59
CA ASN A 26 -6.17 -1.18 -11.33
C ASN A 26 -7.45 -1.93 -11.67
N PRO A 27 -7.89 -2.89 -10.82
CA PRO A 27 -9.07 -3.71 -11.11
C PRO A 27 -10.36 -2.88 -11.20
N THR A 28 -10.41 -1.71 -10.55
CA THR A 28 -11.51 -0.75 -10.68
C THR A 28 -10.97 0.68 -10.68
N ALA A 29 -11.77 1.64 -11.15
CA ALA A 29 -11.39 3.06 -11.12
C ALA A 29 -11.21 3.64 -9.71
N LEU A 30 -11.70 2.92 -8.67
CA LEU A 30 -11.69 3.37 -7.28
C LEU A 30 -10.61 2.68 -6.44
N GLN A 31 -10.00 1.61 -6.94
CA GLN A 31 -9.06 0.78 -6.22
C GLN A 31 -7.82 0.48 -7.07
N THR A 32 -6.67 0.79 -6.51
CA THR A 32 -5.38 0.33 -7.00
C THR A 32 -4.88 -0.80 -6.12
N LYS A 33 -4.70 -1.98 -6.71
CA LYS A 33 -4.14 -3.16 -6.07
C LYS A 33 -2.65 -3.23 -6.40
N ILE A 34 -1.84 -3.48 -5.40
CA ILE A 34 -0.39 -3.64 -5.52
C ILE A 34 -0.02 -4.98 -4.91
N THR A 35 0.60 -5.83 -5.71
CA THR A 35 1.07 -7.16 -5.30
C THR A 35 2.59 -7.13 -5.19
N PHE A 36 3.09 -7.43 -4.01
CA PHE A 36 4.53 -7.50 -3.75
C PHE A 36 5.04 -8.93 -3.91
N LYS A 37 6.28 -9.09 -4.39
CA LYS A 37 6.95 -10.41 -4.54
C LYS A 37 6.95 -11.26 -3.27
N CYS A 38 6.86 -10.64 -2.09
CA CYS A 38 6.81 -11.30 -0.79
C CYS A 38 5.43 -11.92 -0.44
N GLY A 39 4.46 -11.87 -1.37
CA GLY A 39 3.09 -12.37 -1.17
C GLY A 39 2.21 -11.43 -0.33
N LEU A 40 2.65 -10.18 -0.14
CA LEU A 40 1.82 -9.10 0.41
C LEU A 40 1.00 -8.48 -0.71
N VAL A 41 -0.26 -8.17 -0.44
CA VAL A 41 -1.14 -7.43 -1.34
C VAL A 41 -1.64 -6.19 -0.62
N MET A 42 -1.40 -5.02 -1.19
CA MET A 42 -1.91 -3.74 -0.69
C MET A 42 -3.00 -3.24 -1.64
N ASN A 43 -4.13 -2.81 -1.09
CA ASN A 43 -5.21 -2.23 -1.86
C ASN A 43 -5.40 -0.80 -1.40
N VAL A 44 -5.17 0.15 -2.29
CA VAL A 44 -5.35 1.58 -2.05
C VAL A 44 -6.65 2.01 -2.70
N PHE A 45 -7.57 2.53 -1.91
CA PHE A 45 -8.82 3.10 -2.39
C PHE A 45 -8.68 4.61 -2.50
N ASN A 46 -9.32 5.20 -3.50
CA ASN A 46 -9.33 6.65 -3.72
C ASN A 46 -9.91 7.45 -2.53
N THR A 47 -10.69 6.81 -1.67
CA THR A 47 -11.22 7.37 -0.41
C THR A 47 -10.15 7.55 0.68
N GLY A 48 -8.89 7.20 0.40
CA GLY A 48 -7.80 7.21 1.37
C GLY A 48 -7.74 5.96 2.24
N THR A 49 -8.55 4.94 1.94
CA THR A 49 -8.47 3.66 2.67
C THR A 49 -7.39 2.78 2.07
N VAL A 50 -6.52 2.21 2.89
CA VAL A 50 -5.49 1.26 2.49
C VAL A 50 -5.71 -0.06 3.22
N ASN A 51 -5.87 -1.15 2.49
CA ASN A 51 -6.07 -2.47 3.07
C ASN A 51 -4.95 -3.43 2.67
N PHE A 52 -4.34 -4.04 3.68
CA PHE A 52 -3.32 -5.07 3.51
C PHE A 52 -3.94 -6.47 3.61
N GLN A 53 -3.64 -7.29 2.62
CA GLN A 53 -4.07 -8.68 2.46
C GLN A 53 -2.85 -9.58 2.17
N GLY A 54 -2.97 -10.88 2.42
CA GLY A 54 -1.84 -11.80 2.29
C GLY A 54 -0.90 -11.72 3.50
N ASN A 55 0.36 -12.14 3.33
CA ASN A 55 1.36 -12.41 4.37
C ASN A 55 1.81 -11.17 5.18
N SER A 56 0.86 -10.47 5.79
CA SER A 56 0.95 -9.10 6.33
C SER A 56 1.54 -9.08 7.73
N PHE A 57 1.30 -10.13 8.53
CA PHE A 57 1.71 -10.19 9.93
C PHE A 57 3.17 -10.58 10.15
N LYS A 58 3.87 -11.09 9.13
CA LYS A 58 5.29 -11.47 9.19
C LYS A 58 6.19 -10.70 8.22
N ASN A 59 5.65 -9.76 7.44
CA ASN A 59 6.44 -9.02 6.46
C ASN A 59 6.87 -7.65 6.99
N HIS A 60 8.19 -7.42 7.02
CA HIS A 60 8.76 -6.08 7.23
C HIS A 60 8.19 -5.05 6.24
N THR A 61 7.88 -5.47 5.01
CA THR A 61 7.22 -4.64 3.98
C THR A 61 5.93 -3.99 4.47
N ALA A 62 5.05 -4.73 5.14
CA ALA A 62 3.79 -4.17 5.62
C ALA A 62 4.05 -3.13 6.72
N SER A 63 4.93 -3.44 7.67
CA SER A 63 5.27 -2.52 8.78
C SER A 63 5.92 -1.23 8.28
N ASP A 64 6.78 -1.33 7.27
CA ASP A 64 7.43 -0.19 6.64
C ASP A 64 6.42 0.72 5.93
N ILE A 65 5.48 0.14 5.17
CA ILE A 65 4.42 0.90 4.51
C ILE A 65 3.48 1.54 5.53
N VAL A 66 3.12 0.83 6.61
CA VAL A 66 2.31 1.40 7.69
C VAL A 66 3.02 2.60 8.33
N SER A 67 4.33 2.50 8.57
CA SER A 67 5.13 3.60 9.11
C SER A 67 5.20 4.79 8.15
N ALA A 68 5.29 4.53 6.84
CA ALA A 68 5.21 5.58 5.83
C ALA A 68 3.84 6.26 5.82
N ILE A 69 2.74 5.51 5.95
CA ILE A 69 1.39 6.08 6.04
C ILE A 69 1.25 6.96 7.30
N ASP A 70 1.77 6.51 8.44
CA ASP A 70 1.77 7.30 9.68
C ASP A 70 2.55 8.63 9.50
N ALA A 71 3.72 8.57 8.88
CA ALA A 71 4.51 9.76 8.57
C ALA A 71 3.80 10.72 7.59
N ILE A 72 3.07 10.20 6.60
CA ILE A 72 2.27 11.00 5.66
C ILE A 72 1.06 11.65 6.35
N ASN A 73 0.49 10.99 7.35
CA ASN A 73 -0.68 11.48 8.06
C ASN A 73 -0.36 12.56 9.11
N ARG A 74 0.91 12.69 9.47
CA ARG A 74 1.40 13.63 10.49
C ARG A 74 1.66 15.02 9.93
#